data_AF-A0A957ASX9-F1
#
_entry.id   AF-A0A957ASX9-F1
#
_cell.length_a   1.000
_cell.length_b   1.000
_cell.length_c   1.000
_cell.angle_alpha   90.00
_cell.angle_beta   90.00
_cell.angle_gamma   90.00
#
_symmetry.space_group_name_H-M   'P 1'
#
loop_
_entity.id
_entity.type
_entity.pdbx_description
1 polymer ?
#
loop_
_entity_poly.entity_id
_entity_poly.type
_entity_poly.pdbx_seq_one_letter_code
_entity_poly.pdbx_strand_id
1 'polypeptide(L)' 'YTYIDGLGLIHPDDQWGENFLLSDLPAGDYLVEATVNGKVYRQNVTVQAGKTSWVEIRTEN' A
#
# COMPACT_ATOMS: atom_id res chain seq x y z
N TYR A 1 -4.66 11.75 6.16
CA TYR A 1 -3.69 10.66 5.95
C TYR A 1 -4.11 9.50 6.83
N THR A 2 -4.34 8.32 6.25
CA THR A 2 -4.53 7.09 7.02
C THR A 2 -3.13 6.54 7.30
N TYR A 3 -2.77 6.41 8.58
CA TYR A 3 -1.46 5.89 9.00
C TYR A 3 -1.66 4.50 9.59
N ILE A 4 -0.94 3.51 9.05
CA ILE A 4 -1.06 2.10 9.44
C ILE A 4 0.30 1.67 9.98
N ASP A 5 0.44 1.72 11.30
CA ASP A 5 1.59 1.20 12.07
C ASP A 5 1.10 0.27 13.20
N GLY A 6 -0.15 -0.20 13.10
CA GLY A 6 -0.75 -1.11 14.07
C GLY A 6 -0.34 -2.55 13.80
N LEU A 7 0.15 -3.24 14.84
CA LEU A 7 0.44 -4.68 14.81
C LEU A 7 -0.82 -5.45 14.33
N GLY A 8 -0.69 -6.20 13.23
CA GLY A 8 -1.75 -7.08 12.74
C GLY A 8 -2.61 -6.55 11.58
N LEU A 9 -2.12 -5.58 10.80
CA LEU A 9 -2.75 -5.17 9.52
C LEU A 9 -1.89 -5.49 8.28
N ILE A 10 -0.74 -6.12 8.50
CA ILE A 10 0.15 -6.62 7.45
C ILE A 10 -0.06 -8.13 7.36
N HIS A 11 -0.82 -8.55 6.35
CA HIS A 11 -1.12 -9.94 6.06
C HIS A 11 -0.84 -10.20 4.58
N PRO A 12 0.33 -10.75 4.23
CA PRO A 12 0.62 -11.10 2.84
C PRO A 12 -0.30 -12.24 2.38
N ASP A 13 -0.69 -12.21 1.11
CA ASP A 13 -1.47 -13.26 0.46
C ASP A 13 -0.72 -13.75 -0.79
N ASP A 14 -0.32 -15.02 -0.77
CA ASP A 14 0.47 -15.64 -1.84
C ASP A 14 -0.30 -15.78 -3.16
N GLN A 15 -1.64 -15.83 -3.13
CA GLN A 15 -2.46 -15.91 -4.35
C GLN A 15 -2.52 -14.57 -5.07
N TRP A 16 -2.48 -13.48 -4.31
CA TRP A 16 -2.53 -12.12 -4.83
C TRP A 16 -1.13 -11.53 -5.09
N GLY A 17 -0.08 -12.09 -4.46
CA GLY A 17 1.29 -11.62 -4.61
C GLY A 17 1.53 -10.26 -3.93
N GLU A 18 0.74 -9.96 -2.90
CA GLU A 18 0.78 -8.70 -2.16
C GLU A 18 1.44 -8.88 -0.79
N ASN A 19 2.07 -7.80 -0.31
CA ASN A 19 2.64 -7.78 1.04
C ASN A 19 1.61 -7.33 2.10
N PHE A 20 0.61 -6.54 1.68
CA PHE A 20 -0.48 -6.05 2.52
C PHE A 20 -1.63 -5.52 1.64
N LEU A 21 -2.84 -5.53 2.20
CA LEU A 21 -4.06 -5.01 1.58
C LEU A 21 -4.68 -3.93 2.47
N LEU A 22 -5.19 -2.87 1.83
CA LEU A 22 -6.02 -1.86 2.48
C LEU A 22 -7.40 -1.84 1.81
N SER A 23 -8.44 -2.21 2.57
CA SER A 23 -9.84 -2.21 2.10
C SER A 23 -10.59 -0.97 2.58
N ASP A 24 -11.81 -0.78 2.03
CA ASP A 24 -12.78 0.24 2.47
C ASP A 24 -12.28 1.69 2.45
N LEU A 25 -11.29 1.96 1.60
CA LEU A 25 -10.81 3.32 1.36
C LEU A 25 -11.81 4.11 0.51
N PRO A 26 -12.15 5.35 0.89
CA PRO A 26 -12.87 6.26 0.01
C PRO A 26 -12.11 6.46 -1.31
N ALA A 27 -12.86 6.58 -2.42
CA ALA A 27 -12.25 6.95 -3.70
C ALA A 27 -11.57 8.32 -3.59
N GLY A 28 -10.39 8.45 -4.18
CA GLY A 28 -9.56 9.65 -4.08
C GLY A 28 -8.10 9.40 -4.39
N ASP A 29 -7.32 10.47 -4.37
CA ASP A 29 -5.88 10.43 -4.59
C ASP A 29 -5.14 10.28 -3.26
N TYR A 30 -4.21 9.33 -3.23
CA TYR A 30 -3.42 9.01 -2.06
C TYR A 30 -1.93 9.03 -2.39
N LEU A 31 -1.14 9.37 -1.38
CA LEU A 31 0.28 9.09 -1.35
C LEU A 31 0.50 7.86 -0.47
N VAL A 32 1.04 6.79 -1.06
CA VAL A 32 1.54 5.63 -0.32
C VAL A 32 3.00 5.90 0.04
N GLU A 33 3.32 5.76 1.32
CA GLU A 33 4.68 5.86 1.85
C GLU A 33 5.03 4.56 2.58
N ALA A 34 6.20 4.00 2.27
CA ALA A 34 6.72 2.84 2.96
C ALA A 34 8.21 3.04 3.28
N THR A 35 8.63 2.56 4.45
CA THR A 35 10.05 2.52 4.81
C THR A 35 10.55 1.09 4.65
N VAL A 36 11.52 0.87 3.76
CA VAL A 36 12.14 -0.43 3.51
C VAL A 36 13.63 -0.29 3.76
N ASN A 37 14.19 -1.09 4.68
CA ASN A 37 15.61 -1.04 5.06
C ASN A 37 16.10 0.38 5.42
N GLY A 38 15.25 1.18 6.07
CA GLY A 38 15.57 2.56 6.46
C GLY A 38 15.47 3.61 5.34
N LYS A 39 15.14 3.21 4.11
CA LYS A 39 14.88 4.13 2.99
C LYS A 39 13.37 4.32 2.81
N VAL A 40 12.95 5.57 2.67
CA VAL A 40 11.55 5.94 2.42
C VAL A 40 11.26 5.92 0.92
N TYR A 41 10.21 5.21 0.55
CA TYR A 41 9.66 5.13 -0.81
C TYR A 41 8.27 5.75 -0.83
N ARG A 42 7.95 6.48 -1.89
CA ARG A 42 6.71 7.23 -2.05
C ARG A 42 6.13 6.99 -3.43
N GLN A 43 4.84 6.69 -3.50
CA GLN A 43 4.12 6.48 -4.76
C GLN A 43 2.72 7.07 -4.68
N ASN A 44 2.35 7.86 -5.68
CA ASN A 44 0.97 8.34 -5.83
C ASN A 44 0.09 7.24 -6.42
N VAL A 45 -1.13 7.10 -5.90
CA VAL A 45 -2.14 6.17 -6.41
C VAL A 45 -3.52 6.83 -6.35
N THR A 46 -4.31 6.62 -7.41
CA THR A 46 -5.73 6.97 -7.40
C THR A 46 -6.54 5.73 -7.08
N VAL A 47 -7.31 5.79 -6.00
CA VAL A 47 -8.29 4.76 -5.61
C VAL A 47 -9.62 5.09 -6.28
N GLN A 48 -10.15 4.14 -7.05
CA GLN A 48 -11.45 4.25 -7.71
C GLN A 48 -12.47 3.37 -7.00
N ALA A 49 -13.69 3.87 -6.82
CA ALA A 49 -14.75 3.12 -6.15
C ALA A 49 -15.01 1.76 -6.84
N GLY A 50 -15.06 0.69 -6.04
CA GLY A 50 -15.34 -0.67 -6.51
C GLY A 50 -14.21 -1.32 -7.32
N LYS A 51 -12.99 -0.76 -7.32
CA LYS A 51 -11.83 -1.33 -8.01
C LYS A 51 -10.66 -1.54 -7.06
N THR A 52 -9.87 -2.57 -7.34
CA THR A 52 -8.56 -2.76 -6.74
C THR A 52 -7.53 -1.92 -7.50
N SER A 53 -6.77 -1.11 -6.76
CA SER A 53 -5.59 -0.41 -7.27
C SER A 53 -4.33 -1.09 -6.73
N TRP A 54 -3.32 -1.23 -7.58
CA TRP A 54 -2.04 -1.86 -7.23
C TRP A 54 -0.93 -0.82 -7.07
N VAL A 55 -0.06 -1.02 -6.08
CA VAL A 55 1.14 -0.21 -5.86
C VAL A 55 2.33 -1.15 -5.77
N GLU A 56 3.25 -1.00 -6.72
CA GLU A 56 4.53 -1.71 -6.72
C GLU A 56 5.63 -0.75 -6.26
N ILE A 57 6.35 -1.11 -5.19
CA ILE A 57 7.54 -0.39 -4.74
C ILE A 57 8.76 -1.23 -5.11
N ARG A 58 9.63 -0.69 -5.98
CA ARG A 58 10.88 -1.34 -6.36
C ARG A 58 12.02 -0.76 -5.52
N THR A 59 12.63 -1.60 -4.71
CA THR A 59 13.89 -1.26 -4.03
C THR A 59 15.04 -1.36 -5.02
N GLU A 60 16.06 -0.53 -4.83
CA GLU A 60 17.33 -0.68 -5.55
C GLU A 60 18.06 -1.89 -4.95
N ASN A 61 18.64 -2.73 -5.81
CA ASN A 61 19.49 -3.85 -5.41
C ASN A 61 20.88 -3.38 -4.96
#